data_AF-A0A3C1VIT8-F1
#
_entry.id   AF-A0A3C1VIT8-F1
#
_cell.length_a   1.000
_cell.length_b   1.000
_cell.length_c   1.000
_cell.angle_alpha   90.00
_cell.angle_beta   90.00
_cell.angle_gamma   90.00
#
_symmetry.space_group_name_H-M   'P 1'
#
loop_
_entity.id
_entity.type
_entity.pdbx_description
1 polymer ?
#
loop_
_entity_poly.entity_id
_entity_poly.type
_entity_poly.pdbx_seq_one_letter_code
_entity_poly.pdbx_strand_id
1 'polypeptide(L)'
;MEPDSDGDKYLDGTEVLAGFDPLNPDSSAKLEKLISVDLTKQQLSYSFGGKTLEKFLISGGLPGTTTPRGEFEVITKRDLVNYQGPNYDYPNTKWNLRFAWSQGFSYYIHGAWWHNNFGEPQSHGCVNVSYDNMERLYEWAQVGTKIIILN
;
A
#
# COMPACT_ATOMS: atom_id res chain seq x y z
N MET A 1 13.47 3.14 23.38
CA MET A 1 14.15 2.01 22.73
C MET A 1 13.05 1.15 22.19
N GLU A 2 13.13 0.80 20.90
CA GLU A 2 12.25 -0.23 20.34
C GLU A 2 12.45 -1.52 21.15
N PRO A 3 11.38 -2.21 21.57
CA PRO A 3 11.48 -3.46 22.31
C PRO A 3 12.05 -4.60 21.44
N ASP A 4 12.58 -5.62 22.12
CA ASP A 4 12.91 -6.96 21.62
C ASP A 4 12.10 -7.91 22.52
N SER A 5 10.95 -8.35 22.02
CA SER A 5 9.90 -9.01 22.80
C SER A 5 10.15 -10.50 23.00
N ASP A 6 10.86 -11.16 22.08
CA ASP A 6 11.17 -12.59 22.15
C ASP A 6 12.61 -12.91 22.55
N GLY A 7 13.48 -11.90 22.64
CA GLY A 7 14.86 -12.00 23.10
C GLY A 7 15.82 -12.58 22.05
N ASP A 8 15.43 -12.58 20.77
CA ASP A 8 16.22 -13.15 19.67
C ASP A 8 17.32 -12.19 19.16
N LYS A 9 17.38 -10.97 19.72
CA LYS A 9 18.32 -9.87 19.43
C LYS A 9 17.95 -9.04 18.20
N TYR A 10 16.80 -9.26 17.59
CA TYR A 10 16.20 -8.35 16.63
C TYR A 10 15.17 -7.47 17.34
N LEU A 11 15.01 -6.24 16.86
CA LEU A 11 14.02 -5.32 17.40
C LEU A 11 12.67 -5.64 16.78
N ASP A 12 11.58 -5.60 17.56
CA ASP A 12 10.22 -5.94 17.09
C ASP A 12 9.85 -5.19 15.80
N GLY A 13 10.20 -3.90 15.72
CA GLY A 13 9.95 -3.08 14.53
C GLY A 13 10.69 -3.58 13.29
N THR A 14 11.91 -4.09 13.44
CA THR A 14 12.70 -4.66 12.34
C THR A 14 12.08 -5.95 11.84
N GLU A 15 11.62 -6.80 12.76
CA GLU A 15 10.96 -8.06 12.43
C GLU A 15 9.62 -7.83 11.73
N VAL A 16 8.79 -6.92 12.24
CA VAL A 16 7.52 -6.52 11.60
C VAL A 16 7.78 -5.97 10.20
N LEU A 17 8.81 -5.16 10.00
CA LEU A 17 9.20 -4.66 8.67
C LEU A 17 9.67 -5.80 7.75
N ALA A 18 10.38 -6.79 8.29
CA ALA A 18 10.83 -7.97 7.57
C ALA A 18 9.73 -9.04 7.36
N GLY A 19 8.62 -8.95 8.09
CA GLY A 19 7.49 -9.88 8.04
C GLY A 19 7.58 -11.06 9.02
N PHE A 20 8.47 -11.00 10.00
CA PHE A 20 8.65 -12.02 11.05
C PHE A 20 7.80 -11.72 12.29
N ASP A 21 7.38 -12.78 12.99
CA ASP A 21 6.63 -12.69 14.24
C ASP A 21 7.55 -12.26 15.40
N PRO A 22 7.42 -11.03 15.95
CA PRO A 22 8.31 -10.52 17.00
C PRO A 22 8.09 -11.17 18.37
N LEU A 23 7.17 -12.12 18.45
CA LEU A 23 6.88 -12.88 19.66
C LEU A 23 7.38 -14.33 19.57
N ASN A 24 8.11 -14.66 18.49
CA ASN A 24 8.54 -16.02 18.20
C ASN A 24 10.07 -16.15 18.13
N PRO A 25 10.70 -16.73 19.18
CA PRO A 25 12.16 -16.76 19.32
C PRO A 25 12.90 -17.62 18.28
N ASP A 26 12.17 -18.38 17.45
CA ASP A 26 12.76 -19.16 16.36
C ASP A 26 13.00 -18.31 15.09
N SER A 27 12.69 -16.99 15.11
CA SER A 27 12.89 -15.94 14.07
C SER A 27 12.51 -16.33 12.63
N SER A 28 11.75 -17.40 12.47
CA SER A 28 11.46 -18.04 11.18
C SER A 28 9.98 -18.05 10.86
N ALA A 29 9.13 -17.82 11.86
CA ALA A 29 7.70 -17.65 11.68
C ALA A 29 7.42 -16.31 10.99
N LYS A 30 6.78 -16.37 9.82
CA LYS A 30 6.27 -15.18 9.13
C LYS A 30 4.79 -15.00 9.39
N LEU A 31 4.40 -13.78 9.69
CA LEU A 31 2.98 -13.40 9.77
C LEU A 31 2.52 -12.76 8.46
N GLU A 32 1.22 -12.85 8.21
CA GLU A 32 0.64 -12.26 7.01
C GLU A 32 0.76 -10.73 7.05
N LYS A 33 1.25 -10.15 5.95
CA LYS A 33 1.12 -8.74 5.62
C LYS A 33 -0.01 -8.57 4.62
N LEU A 34 -1.00 -7.76 4.97
CA LEU A 34 -2.18 -7.51 4.15
C LEU A 34 -2.44 -6.01 4.02
N ILE A 35 -2.70 -5.55 2.80
CA ILE A 35 -3.27 -4.25 2.46
C ILE A 35 -4.72 -4.49 2.02
N SER A 36 -5.67 -3.83 2.66
CA SER A 36 -7.09 -3.91 2.32
C SER A 36 -7.60 -2.53 1.89
N VAL A 37 -8.25 -2.48 0.73
CA VAL A 37 -8.84 -1.27 0.15
C VAL A 37 -10.35 -1.45 0.02
N ASP A 38 -11.11 -0.53 0.60
CA ASP A 38 -12.56 -0.44 0.51
C ASP A 38 -12.90 0.78 -0.36
N LEU A 39 -13.41 0.54 -1.57
CA LEU A 39 -13.68 1.58 -2.57
C LEU A 39 -14.99 2.33 -2.31
N THR A 40 -15.87 1.83 -1.46
CA THR A 40 -17.15 2.46 -1.11
C THR A 40 -16.89 3.49 -0.02
N LYS A 41 -16.06 3.14 0.96
CA LYS A 41 -15.61 4.05 2.01
C LYS A 41 -14.39 4.88 1.62
N GLN A 42 -13.80 4.61 0.45
CA GLN A 42 -12.57 5.25 -0.03
C GLN A 42 -11.50 5.22 1.06
N GLN A 43 -11.24 4.01 1.58
CA GLN A 43 -10.36 3.79 2.72
C GLN A 43 -9.39 2.64 2.46
N LEU A 44 -8.16 2.80 2.93
CA LEU A 44 -7.15 1.74 2.96
C LEU A 44 -6.78 1.45 4.42
N SER A 45 -6.59 0.18 4.75
CA SER A 45 -5.95 -0.26 5.98
C SER A 45 -4.89 -1.31 5.67
N TYR A 46 -3.82 -1.35 6.46
CA TYR A 46 -2.85 -2.44 6.38
C TYR A 46 -2.64 -3.09 7.75
N SER A 47 -2.38 -4.38 7.73
CA SER A 47 -2.34 -5.23 8.92
C SER A 47 -1.18 -6.22 8.88
N PHE A 48 -0.71 -6.58 10.07
CA PHE A 48 0.30 -7.59 10.28
C PHE A 48 -0.21 -8.65 11.27
N GLY A 49 -0.18 -9.93 10.89
CA GLY A 49 -0.68 -11.02 11.73
C GLY A 49 -2.15 -10.85 12.14
N GLY A 50 -2.98 -10.29 11.26
CA GLY A 50 -4.40 -10.01 11.54
C GLY A 50 -4.67 -8.76 12.38
N LYS A 51 -3.64 -8.06 12.89
CA LYS A 51 -3.80 -6.79 13.61
C LYS A 51 -3.66 -5.60 12.66
N THR A 52 -4.66 -4.74 12.61
CA THR A 52 -4.57 -3.48 11.83
C THR A 52 -3.53 -2.56 12.46
N LEU A 53 -2.59 -2.09 11.65
CA LEU A 53 -1.54 -1.16 12.07
C LEU A 53 -2.02 0.28 11.88
N GLU A 54 -2.39 0.65 10.66
CA GLU A 54 -2.95 1.95 10.34
C GLU A 54 -4.12 1.85 9.36
N LYS A 55 -4.89 2.94 9.28
CA LYS A 55 -6.04 3.12 8.41
C LYS A 55 -6.19 4.59 8.03
N PHE A 56 -6.43 4.86 6.75
CA PHE A 56 -6.57 6.23 6.24
C PHE A 56 -7.43 6.29 4.98
N LEU A 57 -7.87 7.51 4.65
CA LEU A 57 -8.63 7.78 3.44
C LEU A 57 -7.73 7.70 2.19
N ILE A 58 -8.31 7.27 1.09
CA ILE A 58 -7.68 7.17 -0.24
C ILE A 58 -8.58 7.80 -1.31
N SER A 59 -8.08 7.89 -2.53
CA SER A 59 -8.91 8.16 -3.71
C SER A 59 -8.68 7.09 -4.77
N GLY A 60 -9.69 6.26 -5.01
CA GLY A 60 -9.72 5.26 -6.08
C GLY A 60 -10.16 5.84 -7.43
N GLY A 61 -10.39 4.94 -8.37
CA GLY A 61 -10.76 5.26 -9.74
C GLY A 61 -12.16 5.86 -9.90
N LEU A 62 -12.28 6.88 -10.74
CA LEU A 62 -13.55 7.48 -11.16
C LEU A 62 -14.41 6.48 -11.98
N PRO A 63 -15.73 6.73 -12.10
CA PRO A 63 -16.58 6.01 -13.07
C PRO A 63 -15.97 6.07 -14.47
N GLY A 64 -15.86 4.92 -15.13
CA GLY A 64 -15.22 4.78 -16.46
C GLY A 64 -13.72 4.47 -16.41
N THR A 65 -13.05 4.71 -15.27
CA THR A 65 -11.64 4.36 -15.01
C THR A 65 -11.49 3.75 -13.63
N THR A 66 -12.31 2.74 -13.34
CA THR A 66 -12.44 2.17 -11.99
C THR A 66 -11.20 1.40 -11.58
N THR A 67 -10.87 1.44 -10.30
CA THR A 67 -9.85 0.57 -9.70
C THR A 67 -10.28 -0.90 -9.81
N PRO A 68 -9.42 -1.81 -10.30
CA PRO A 68 -9.76 -3.22 -10.40
C PRO A 68 -9.95 -3.83 -9.01
N ARG A 69 -10.96 -4.68 -8.88
CA ARG A 69 -11.32 -5.38 -7.63
C ARG A 69 -10.76 -6.79 -7.63
N GLY A 70 -10.54 -7.35 -6.45
CA GLY A 70 -10.08 -8.73 -6.28
C GLY A 70 -8.88 -8.84 -5.36
N GLU A 71 -8.22 -9.99 -5.43
CA GLU A 71 -7.00 -10.28 -4.71
C GLU A 71 -5.79 -10.07 -5.62
N PHE A 72 -4.81 -9.36 -5.10
CA PHE A 72 -3.57 -9.00 -5.76
C PHE A 72 -2.40 -9.13 -4.79
N GLU A 73 -1.21 -8.81 -5.28
CA GLU A 73 -0.01 -8.65 -4.48
C GLU A 73 0.79 -7.46 -4.97
N VAL A 74 1.68 -6.92 -4.14
CA VAL A 74 2.68 -5.96 -4.60
C VAL A 74 3.63 -6.67 -5.57
N ILE A 75 3.48 -6.37 -6.86
CA ILE A 75 4.32 -6.94 -7.94
C ILE A 75 5.70 -6.28 -7.94
N THR A 76 5.74 -4.95 -7.82
CA THR A 76 7.00 -4.19 -7.80
C THR A 76 6.85 -2.90 -7.00
N LYS A 77 7.94 -2.48 -6.37
CA LYS A 77 8.08 -1.17 -5.72
C LYS A 77 8.90 -0.25 -6.63
N ARG A 78 8.44 0.99 -6.81
CA ARG A 78 9.19 2.03 -7.53
C ARG A 78 9.23 3.31 -6.73
N ASP A 79 10.43 3.83 -6.53
CA ASP A 79 10.62 5.06 -5.76
C ASP A 79 10.04 6.27 -6.47
N LEU A 80 10.20 6.35 -7.80
CA LEU A 80 9.68 7.43 -8.64
C LEU A 80 8.98 6.89 -9.87
N VAL A 81 7.81 7.46 -10.17
CA VAL A 81 7.04 7.25 -11.39
C VAL A 81 6.54 8.61 -11.91
N ASN A 82 6.56 8.80 -13.22
CA ASN A 82 5.90 9.93 -13.87
C ASN A 82 4.53 9.47 -14.37
N TYR A 83 3.47 10.12 -13.92
CA TYR A 83 2.11 9.84 -14.39
C TYR A 83 1.68 10.94 -15.36
N GLN A 84 1.51 10.61 -16.63
CA GLN A 84 1.15 11.56 -17.67
C GLN A 84 -0.06 11.06 -18.46
N GLY A 85 -0.96 11.98 -18.78
CA GLY A 85 -2.10 11.76 -19.65
C GLY A 85 -2.41 13.01 -20.48
N PRO A 86 -3.50 13.00 -21.28
CA PRO A 86 -3.79 14.10 -22.19
C PRO A 86 -3.90 15.48 -21.53
N ASN A 87 -4.35 15.53 -20.28
CA ASN A 87 -4.62 16.77 -19.55
C ASN A 87 -3.91 16.86 -18.19
N TYR A 88 -2.94 15.97 -17.91
CA TYR A 88 -2.22 15.98 -16.64
C TYR A 88 -0.78 15.47 -16.80
N ASP A 89 0.11 16.01 -15.98
CA ASP A 89 1.49 15.58 -15.87
C ASP A 89 1.95 15.69 -14.41
N TYR A 90 2.17 14.54 -13.77
CA TYR A 90 2.58 14.41 -12.37
C TYR A 90 3.96 13.73 -12.31
N PRO A 91 5.03 14.49 -12.53
CA PRO A 91 6.38 13.95 -12.50
C PRO A 91 6.82 13.61 -11.07
N ASN A 92 7.83 12.76 -10.96
CA ASN A 92 8.53 12.45 -9.71
C ASN A 92 7.59 12.00 -8.59
N THR A 93 6.53 11.28 -8.93
CA THR A 93 5.57 10.79 -7.95
C THR A 93 6.22 9.68 -7.13
N LYS A 94 6.35 9.90 -5.83
CA LYS A 94 7.03 9.01 -4.89
C LYS A 94 6.17 7.84 -4.44
N TRP A 95 6.86 6.76 -4.06
CA TRP A 95 6.33 5.59 -3.36
C TRP A 95 5.20 4.90 -4.11
N ASN A 96 5.57 4.00 -5.03
CA ASN A 96 4.61 3.39 -5.95
C ASN A 96 4.64 1.86 -5.80
N LEU A 97 3.52 1.29 -5.33
CA LEU A 97 3.31 -0.15 -5.21
C LEU A 97 2.47 -0.63 -6.40
N ARG A 98 3.11 -1.23 -7.40
CA ARG A 98 2.36 -1.81 -8.54
C ARG A 98 1.68 -3.09 -8.08
N PHE A 99 0.39 -3.24 -8.39
CA PHE A 99 -0.36 -4.44 -7.99
C PHE A 99 -1.10 -5.13 -9.15
N ALA A 100 -1.28 -4.45 -10.28
CA ALA A 100 -1.89 -5.05 -11.45
C ALA A 100 -1.39 -4.41 -12.75
N TRP A 101 -1.62 -5.11 -13.85
CA TRP A 101 -1.45 -4.63 -15.22
C TRP A 101 -2.64 -5.08 -16.06
N SER A 102 -3.25 -4.16 -16.80
CA SER A 102 -4.31 -4.50 -17.75
C SER A 102 -4.31 -3.52 -18.92
N GLN A 103 -4.57 -4.03 -20.13
CA GLN A 103 -4.74 -3.23 -21.35
C GLN A 103 -3.59 -2.23 -21.62
N GLY A 104 -2.36 -2.55 -21.25
CA GLY A 104 -1.22 -1.66 -21.45
C GLY A 104 -0.98 -0.64 -20.33
N PHE A 105 -1.75 -0.71 -19.23
CA PHE A 105 -1.65 0.20 -18.09
C PHE A 105 -1.30 -0.55 -16.80
N SER A 106 -0.42 0.05 -15.99
CA SER A 106 -0.11 -0.41 -14.64
C SER A 106 -1.06 0.24 -13.63
N TYR A 107 -1.54 -0.53 -12.67
CA TYR A 107 -2.26 -0.01 -11.51
C TYR A 107 -1.33 0.02 -10.30
N TYR A 108 -1.33 1.15 -9.61
CA TYR A 108 -0.49 1.40 -8.45
C TYR A 108 -1.34 1.84 -7.26
N ILE A 109 -0.87 1.50 -6.06
CA ILE A 109 -1.14 2.28 -4.85
C ILE A 109 0.04 3.24 -4.71
N HIS A 110 -0.19 4.55 -4.74
CA HIS A 110 0.89 5.53 -4.75
C HIS A 110 0.54 6.85 -4.08
N GLY A 111 1.57 7.64 -3.79
CA GLY A 111 1.41 8.97 -3.24
C GLY A 111 0.79 9.91 -4.27
N ALA A 112 -0.15 10.77 -3.87
CA ALA A 112 -0.71 11.83 -4.71
C ALA A 112 -0.49 13.19 -4.02
N TRP A 113 0.49 13.96 -4.51
CA TRP A 113 0.83 15.28 -3.97
C TRP A 113 -0.01 16.41 -4.59
N TRP A 114 -0.66 16.13 -5.71
CA TRP A 114 -1.39 17.13 -6.51
C TRP A 114 -2.82 17.38 -6.03
N HIS A 115 -3.35 16.61 -5.07
CA HIS A 115 -4.66 16.86 -4.46
C HIS A 115 -4.74 16.36 -3.02
N ASN A 116 -5.75 16.83 -2.27
CA ASN A 116 -6.04 16.39 -0.90
C ASN A 116 -7.46 15.82 -0.72
N ASN A 117 -8.19 15.54 -1.82
CA ASN A 117 -9.58 15.06 -1.82
C ASN A 117 -9.73 13.56 -1.42
N PHE A 118 -8.95 13.09 -0.44
CA PHE A 118 -9.03 11.71 0.03
C PHE A 118 -10.37 11.44 0.71
N GLY A 119 -10.97 10.29 0.42
CA GLY A 119 -12.35 9.96 0.79
C GLY A 119 -13.33 10.03 -0.39
N GLU A 120 -12.89 10.56 -1.53
CA GLU A 120 -13.66 10.61 -2.77
C GLU A 120 -12.87 10.02 -3.94
N PRO A 121 -13.51 9.36 -4.93
CA PRO A 121 -12.84 8.92 -6.15
C PRO A 121 -12.25 10.09 -6.93
N GLN A 122 -11.00 9.97 -7.39
CA GLN A 122 -10.29 11.03 -8.13
C GLN A 122 -9.32 10.48 -9.20
N SER A 123 -9.01 9.19 -9.18
CA SER A 123 -7.95 8.64 -10.02
C SER A 123 -8.47 8.06 -11.34
N HIS A 124 -7.53 7.71 -12.23
CA HIS A 124 -7.81 6.95 -13.45
C HIS A 124 -7.62 5.43 -13.27
N GLY A 125 -7.80 4.94 -12.03
CA GLY A 125 -7.77 3.51 -11.68
C GLY A 125 -6.76 3.16 -10.62
N CYS A 126 -5.71 3.96 -10.43
CA CYS A 126 -4.78 3.81 -9.30
C CYS A 126 -5.48 4.09 -7.95
N VAL A 127 -4.81 3.76 -6.85
CA VAL A 127 -5.25 4.15 -5.50
C VAL A 127 -4.32 5.26 -5.02
N ASN A 128 -4.85 6.48 -4.97
CA ASN A 128 -4.13 7.65 -4.52
C ASN A 128 -4.14 7.70 -2.99
N VAL A 129 -2.97 7.91 -2.41
CA VAL A 129 -2.75 8.01 -0.96
C VAL A 129 -2.04 9.33 -0.67
N SER A 130 -2.29 9.96 0.48
CA SER A 130 -1.50 11.14 0.87
C SER A 130 -0.03 10.75 1.01
N TYR A 131 0.87 11.71 0.76
CA TYR A 131 2.31 11.44 0.81
C TYR A 131 2.77 10.87 2.16
N ASP A 132 2.36 11.50 3.26
CA ASP A 132 2.71 11.06 4.61
C ASP A 132 2.30 9.60 4.86
N ASN A 133 1.08 9.23 4.47
CA ASN A 133 0.58 7.87 4.65
C ASN A 133 1.25 6.88 3.69
N MET A 134 1.54 7.32 2.46
CA MET A 134 2.17 6.47 1.45
C MET A 134 3.61 6.14 1.79
N GLU A 135 4.37 7.06 2.38
CA GLU A 135 5.74 6.82 2.84
C GLU A 135 5.78 5.63 3.81
N ARG A 136 4.96 5.69 4.87
CA ARG A 136 4.88 4.62 5.88
C ARG A 136 4.41 3.30 5.29
N LEU A 137 3.37 3.34 4.44
CA LEU A 137 2.88 2.14 3.75
C LEU A 137 3.95 1.53 2.83
N TYR A 138 4.68 2.37 2.10
CA TYR A 138 5.71 1.92 1.18
C TYR A 138 6.91 1.32 1.91
N GLU A 139 7.35 1.91 3.02
CA GLU A 139 8.42 1.35 3.85
C GLU A 139 8.02 -0.01 4.43
N TRP A 140 6.78 -0.12 4.93
CA TRP A 140 6.26 -1.36 5.52
C TRP A 140 6.01 -2.47 4.49
N ALA A 141 5.51 -2.14 3.30
CA ALA A 141 5.15 -3.12 2.28
C ALA A 141 6.38 -3.72 1.59
N GLN A 142 6.29 -5.01 1.28
CA GLN A 142 7.29 -5.74 0.50
C GLN A 142 6.68 -6.25 -0.81
N VAL A 143 7.51 -6.56 -1.81
CA VAL A 143 7.06 -7.35 -2.97
C VAL A 143 6.46 -8.67 -2.46
N GLY A 144 5.31 -9.05 -2.98
CA GLY A 144 4.51 -10.20 -2.51
C GLY A 144 3.57 -9.88 -1.33
N THR A 145 3.54 -8.64 -0.81
CA THR A 145 2.53 -8.26 0.20
C THR A 145 1.14 -8.39 -0.40
N LYS A 146 0.25 -9.10 0.28
CA LYS A 146 -1.12 -9.35 -0.20
C LYS A 146 -1.91 -8.04 -0.24
N ILE A 147 -2.70 -7.87 -1.29
CA ILE A 147 -3.61 -6.75 -1.47
C ILE A 147 -5.01 -7.31 -1.74
N ILE A 148 -6.01 -6.81 -1.02
CA ILE A 148 -7.42 -7.12 -1.29
C ILE A 148 -8.13 -5.81 -1.58
N ILE A 149 -8.77 -5.71 -2.75
CA ILE A 149 -9.54 -4.54 -3.16
C ILE A 149 -11.01 -4.95 -3.25
N LEU A 150 -11.80 -4.39 -2.33
CA LEU A 150 -13.22 -4.63 -2.15
C LEU A 150 -14.05 -3.48 -2.73
N ASN A 151 -15.36 -3.73 -2.83
CA ASN A 151 -16.31 -2.64 -2.87
C ASN A 151 -16.32 -1.93 -1.55
#